data_AF-A0AAE0RGD5-F1
#
_entry.id   AF-A0AAE0RGD5-F1
#
_cell.length_a   1.000
_cell.length_b   1.000
_cell.length_c   1.000
_cell.angle_alpha   90.00
_cell.angle_beta   90.00
_cell.angle_gamma   90.00
#
_symmetry.space_group_name_H-M   'P 1'
#
loop_
_entity.id
_entity.type
_entity.pdbx_description
1 polymer ?
#
loop_
_entity_poly.entity_id
_entity_poly.type
_entity_poly.pdbx_seq_one_letter_code
_entity_poly.pdbx_strand_id
1 'polypeptide(L)'
;MYCVIYTIMFFPPFCHRHLRKQIQALEDDKAKQSEEIQSLKCEINDLNKRMRFMKEKLAHQSLDKGEKGLSAQTGNKQEVDKGFTNTNMNRVKRPASSMSPPMNVKRQRLDTCSDPASLTSPAISKPRNSIDVALPKSNGQEHETKDKGNTTQSLISSALTTLHDSCFDVLPTIRSRLLPAISELPGLTDEEESVISYFCENPALAQKFMSAILCKIKAEGAALKHELLQFFCRVYVGLCQKFGDFHKAHALAYRLLKEDFPEAPKLILLMVSAWPSVFAHNGSLCRAIHTVCKLKAEGGILDYLRTYLHWDEKPPGDIHKMISCILKALLKDSTLAFRKNHWYGVDFCPATWEYIFSLDLLCAQLGWSWTYNNIISQEIGQTLNAWLMQQRSQNMAVRNVCVAAVLRLLGRLGQLGLKENQAILVQNLTKCINQFINYKLPEDAAMPWEVQLSVVYATHDLAPSNPKEALAALASWQGGITCPVPPAINSCIAQIGTLCQKIKA
;
A
#
# COMPACT_ATOMS: atom_id res chain seq x y z
N MET A 1 -38.35 11.85 3.39
CA MET A 1 -37.03 12.20 3.98
C MET A 1 -35.96 11.21 3.47
N TYR A 2 -35.69 11.29 2.16
CA TYR A 2 -34.82 10.37 1.38
C TYR A 2 -33.39 10.92 1.16
N CYS A 3 -33.03 12.05 1.78
CA CYS A 3 -31.99 12.92 1.21
C CYS A 3 -30.64 13.02 1.96
N VAL A 4 -30.46 12.59 3.22
CA VAL A 4 -29.20 12.99 3.88
C VAL A 4 -27.99 12.25 3.31
N ILE A 5 -28.03 10.93 3.09
CA ILE A 5 -26.85 10.23 2.52
C ILE A 5 -26.91 10.18 1.00
N TYR A 6 -28.11 10.05 0.41
CA TYR A 6 -28.26 10.05 -1.05
C TYR A 6 -27.92 11.41 -1.67
N THR A 7 -28.22 12.54 -1.01
CA THR A 7 -27.82 13.86 -1.53
C THR A 7 -26.35 14.17 -1.26
N ILE A 8 -25.71 13.56 -0.25
CA ILE A 8 -24.34 13.92 0.15
C ILE A 8 -23.29 12.97 -0.45
N MET A 9 -23.62 11.70 -0.71
CA MET A 9 -22.73 10.77 -1.45
C MET A 9 -22.98 10.74 -2.97
N PHE A 10 -24.22 10.98 -3.44
CA PHE A 10 -24.57 10.87 -4.87
C PHE A 10 -24.83 12.21 -5.58
N PHE A 11 -24.69 13.36 -4.90
CA PHE A 11 -24.81 14.68 -5.53
C PHE A 11 -23.70 15.65 -5.09
N PRO A 12 -22.63 15.84 -5.89
CA PRO A 12 -22.05 17.16 -6.03
C PRO A 12 -22.85 17.90 -7.11
N PRO A 13 -23.74 18.86 -6.80
CA PRO A 13 -24.45 19.61 -7.84
C PRO A 13 -23.52 20.51 -8.67
N PHE A 14 -22.20 20.53 -8.41
CA PHE A 14 -21.23 21.32 -9.16
C PHE A 14 -20.29 20.50 -10.06
N CYS A 15 -20.15 19.18 -9.88
CA CYS A 15 -19.12 18.43 -10.61
C CYS A 15 -19.60 17.95 -11.99
N HIS A 16 -20.86 17.50 -12.13
CA HIS A 16 -21.30 16.89 -13.39
C HIS A 16 -21.48 17.89 -14.55
N ARG A 17 -21.86 19.15 -14.29
CA ARG A 17 -21.89 20.19 -15.35
C ARG A 17 -20.51 20.66 -15.73
N HIS A 18 -19.60 20.82 -14.76
CA HIS A 18 -18.23 21.27 -15.04
C HIS A 18 -17.44 20.18 -15.77
N LEU A 19 -17.54 18.92 -15.31
CA LEU A 19 -16.90 17.78 -15.96
C LEU A 19 -17.48 17.53 -17.36
N ARG A 20 -18.81 17.65 -17.55
CA ARG A 20 -19.41 17.53 -18.88
C ARG A 20 -18.98 18.66 -19.82
N LYS A 21 -18.79 19.89 -19.31
CA LYS A 21 -18.21 21.00 -20.09
C LYS A 21 -16.74 20.77 -20.42
N GLN A 22 -15.94 20.22 -19.51
CA GLN A 22 -14.55 19.88 -19.77
C GLN A 22 -14.41 18.72 -20.75
N ILE A 23 -15.26 17.69 -20.65
CA ILE A 23 -15.30 16.58 -21.61
C ILE A 23 -15.71 17.08 -23.00
N GLN A 24 -16.73 17.94 -23.10
CA GLN A 24 -17.11 18.54 -24.38
C GLN A 24 -15.99 19.39 -24.98
N ALA A 25 -15.32 20.23 -24.17
CA ALA A 25 -14.20 21.02 -24.65
C ALA A 25 -13.02 20.15 -25.14
N LEU A 26 -12.73 19.04 -24.47
CA LEU A 26 -11.72 18.09 -24.90
C LEU A 26 -12.12 17.32 -26.17
N GLU A 27 -13.41 17.02 -26.35
CA GLU A 27 -13.92 16.41 -27.57
C GLU A 27 -13.85 17.36 -28.77
N ASP A 28 -14.17 18.64 -28.56
CA ASP A 28 -14.08 19.69 -29.57
C ASP A 28 -12.61 19.95 -29.97
N ASP A 29 -11.68 20.01 -29.00
CA ASP A 29 -10.25 20.15 -29.27
C ASP A 29 -9.69 18.93 -30.02
N LYS A 30 -10.14 17.72 -29.67
CA LYS A 30 -9.76 16.49 -30.37
C LYS A 30 -10.28 16.47 -31.81
N ALA A 31 -11.50 16.95 -32.05
CA ALA A 31 -12.05 17.07 -33.40
C ALA A 31 -11.22 18.04 -34.24
N LYS A 32 -10.87 19.21 -33.68
CA LYS A 32 -10.02 20.21 -34.34
C LYS A 32 -8.63 19.67 -34.66
N GLN A 33 -7.99 18.97 -33.73
CA GLN A 33 -6.70 18.32 -33.98
C GLN A 33 -6.80 17.24 -35.07
N SER A 34 -7.90 16.49 -35.12
CA SER A 34 -8.13 15.49 -36.17
C SER A 34 -8.26 16.13 -37.55
N GLU A 35 -8.94 17.28 -37.67
CA GLU A 35 -9.03 18.06 -38.91
C GLU A 35 -7.68 18.61 -39.34
N GLU A 36 -6.88 19.15 -38.42
CA GLU A 36 -5.52 19.64 -38.70
C GLU A 36 -4.61 18.50 -39.19
N ILE A 37 -4.67 17.32 -38.56
CA ILE A 37 -3.92 16.13 -38.99
C ILE A 37 -4.35 15.71 -40.40
N GLN A 38 -5.64 15.77 -40.72
CA GLN A 38 -6.14 15.42 -42.05
C GLN A 38 -5.69 16.43 -43.11
N SER A 39 -5.69 17.72 -42.80
CA SER A 39 -5.16 18.77 -43.67
C SER A 39 -3.67 18.57 -43.96
N LEU A 40 -2.86 18.33 -42.92
CA LEU A 40 -1.42 18.06 -43.07
C LEU A 40 -1.15 16.80 -43.89
N LYS A 41 -1.97 15.75 -43.75
CA LYS A 41 -1.87 14.54 -44.58
C LYS A 41 -2.12 14.84 -46.06
N CYS A 42 -3.09 15.70 -46.39
CA CYS A 42 -3.33 16.14 -47.76
C CYS A 42 -2.13 16.91 -48.32
N GLU A 43 -1.55 17.83 -47.53
CA GLU A 43 -0.40 18.63 -47.93
C GLU A 43 0.85 17.77 -48.17
N ILE A 44 1.12 16.80 -47.29
CA ILE A 44 2.20 15.81 -47.46
C ILE A 44 1.99 15.00 -48.76
N ASN A 45 0.76 14.60 -49.06
CA ASN A 45 0.47 13.84 -50.27
C ASN A 45 0.72 14.68 -51.54
N ASP A 46 0.36 15.96 -51.53
CA ASP A 46 0.62 16.87 -52.65
C ASP A 46 2.11 17.20 -52.80
N LEU A 47 2.84 17.40 -51.71
CA LEU A 47 4.30 17.52 -51.74
C LEU A 47 4.96 16.27 -52.33
N ASN A 48 4.49 15.08 -51.95
CA ASN A 48 4.98 13.81 -52.49
C ASN A 48 4.69 13.67 -54.00
N LYS A 49 3.54 14.15 -54.50
CA LYS A 49 3.26 14.21 -55.94
C LYS A 49 4.22 15.18 -56.65
N ARG A 50 4.45 16.37 -56.10
CA ARG A 50 5.40 17.35 -56.67
C ARG A 50 6.83 16.82 -56.71
N MET A 51 7.26 16.12 -55.65
CA MET A 51 8.58 15.47 -55.64
C MET A 51 8.70 14.38 -56.72
N ARG A 52 7.65 13.56 -56.93
CA ARG A 52 7.65 12.57 -58.02
C ARG A 52 7.77 13.24 -59.38
N PHE A 53 6.99 14.28 -59.62
CA PHE A 53 7.06 15.05 -60.87
C PHE A 53 8.45 15.67 -61.11
N MET A 54 9.07 16.24 -60.07
CA MET A 54 10.43 16.78 -60.17
C MET A 54 11.46 15.68 -60.43
N LYS A 55 11.33 14.50 -59.78
CA LYS A 55 12.21 13.34 -60.04
C LYS A 55 12.09 12.86 -61.48
N GLU A 56 10.88 12.76 -62.03
CA GLU A 56 10.65 12.41 -63.44
C GLU A 56 11.26 13.45 -64.38
N LYS A 57 11.08 14.75 -64.09
CA LYS A 57 11.68 15.84 -64.87
C LYS A 57 13.21 15.81 -64.85
N LEU A 58 13.82 15.50 -63.72
CA LEU A 58 15.27 15.30 -63.58
C LEU A 58 15.76 14.06 -64.35
N ALA A 59 15.00 12.97 -64.33
CA ALA A 59 15.31 11.75 -65.09
C ALA A 59 15.29 12.01 -66.61
N HIS A 60 14.31 12.77 -67.10
CA HIS A 60 14.25 13.19 -68.51
C HIS A 60 15.39 14.13 -68.90
N GLN A 61 15.80 15.06 -68.02
CA GLN A 61 16.97 15.92 -68.26
C GLN A 61 18.31 15.15 -68.24
N SER A 62 18.40 14.02 -67.53
CA SER A 62 19.59 13.16 -67.56
C SER A 62 19.67 12.26 -68.81
N LEU A 63 18.54 11.91 -69.41
CA LEU A 63 18.50 11.15 -70.68
C LEU A 63 18.85 12.04 -71.88
N ASP A 64 18.42 13.30 -71.87
CA ASP A 64 18.70 14.26 -72.96
C ASP A 64 20.16 14.78 -72.96
N LYS A 65 20.89 14.57 -71.86
CA LYS A 65 22.35 14.83 -71.77
C LYS A 65 23.22 13.60 -72.04
N GLY A 66 22.62 12.43 -72.26
CA GLY A 66 23.33 11.15 -72.48
C GLY A 66 23.62 10.81 -73.94
N GLU A 67 23.02 11.49 -74.92
CA GLU A 67 23.23 11.20 -76.36
C GLU A 67 24.31 12.07 -77.03
N LYS A 68 25.06 12.88 -76.29
CA LYS A 68 26.23 13.60 -76.81
C LYS A 68 27.42 13.52 -75.86
N GLY A 69 28.19 12.43 -75.93
CA GLY A 69 29.51 12.35 -75.32
C GLY A 69 30.13 10.97 -75.21
N LEU A 70 30.85 10.56 -76.27
CA LEU A 70 32.12 9.81 -76.30
C LEU A 70 32.35 8.68 -75.26
N SER A 71 32.47 7.42 -75.70
CA SER A 71 33.69 6.77 -76.23
C SER A 71 34.73 6.39 -75.15
N ALA A 72 35.13 5.12 -75.22
CA ALA A 72 36.41 4.54 -74.79
C ALA A 72 36.65 4.23 -73.29
N GLN A 73 36.53 2.93 -73.03
CA GLN A 73 37.62 2.02 -72.59
C GLN A 73 38.10 1.98 -71.12
N THR A 74 38.06 0.73 -70.64
CA THR A 74 39.02 0.02 -69.77
C THR A 74 39.09 0.29 -68.26
N GLY A 75 38.94 -0.80 -67.50
CA GLY A 75 40.00 -1.20 -66.57
C GLY A 75 39.63 -1.40 -65.10
N ASN A 76 39.43 -2.67 -64.73
CA ASN A 76 39.79 -3.35 -63.47
C ASN A 76 38.96 -3.26 -62.17
N LYS A 77 38.68 -4.50 -61.72
CA LYS A 77 38.22 -5.05 -60.44
C LYS A 77 39.03 -4.62 -59.19
N GLN A 78 38.33 -4.52 -58.05
CA GLN A 78 38.49 -5.27 -56.77
C GLN A 78 37.69 -4.52 -55.69
N GLU A 79 36.63 -5.09 -55.09
CA GLU A 79 36.61 -5.95 -53.89
C GLU A 79 37.24 -5.30 -52.64
N VAL A 80 36.44 -5.07 -51.59
CA VAL A 80 36.69 -5.37 -50.15
C VAL A 80 35.68 -4.66 -49.21
N ASP A 81 35.39 -5.40 -48.15
CA ASP A 81 34.41 -5.30 -47.06
C ASP A 81 34.76 -4.26 -45.95
N LYS A 82 33.73 -3.83 -45.20
CA LYS A 82 33.66 -3.32 -43.80
C LYS A 82 34.66 -2.29 -43.22
N GLY A 83 34.08 -1.23 -42.61
CA GLY A 83 34.28 -0.94 -41.16
C GLY A 83 34.64 0.49 -40.71
N PHE A 84 33.88 0.98 -39.70
CA PHE A 84 34.18 2.07 -38.70
C PHE A 84 34.25 3.54 -39.21
N THR A 85 33.84 4.62 -38.52
CA THR A 85 33.92 5.02 -37.08
C THR A 85 32.97 6.20 -36.75
N ASN A 86 32.59 6.27 -35.47
CA ASN A 86 32.05 7.39 -34.64
C ASN A 86 32.38 8.85 -35.01
N THR A 87 31.48 9.80 -34.67
CA THR A 87 31.78 10.90 -33.71
C THR A 87 30.54 11.61 -33.17
N ASN A 88 30.74 12.18 -31.98
CA ASN A 88 29.79 12.73 -31.01
C ASN A 88 29.92 14.28 -30.97
N MET A 89 29.10 14.96 -30.14
CA MET A 89 29.08 16.40 -29.76
C MET A 89 28.11 17.31 -30.56
N ASN A 90 27.37 18.29 -30.00
CA ASN A 90 27.44 18.95 -28.70
C ASN A 90 26.12 19.66 -28.31
N ARG A 91 26.10 20.05 -27.03
CA ARG A 91 25.04 20.61 -26.16
C ARG A 91 24.99 22.16 -26.20
N VAL A 92 23.81 22.78 -26.03
CA VAL A 92 23.65 24.22 -25.65
C VAL A 92 22.66 24.36 -24.48
N LYS A 93 22.93 25.33 -23.58
CA LYS A 93 22.37 25.53 -22.23
C LYS A 93 21.72 26.92 -22.03
N ARG A 94 20.58 26.95 -21.30
CA ARG A 94 20.05 27.96 -20.29
C ARG A 94 19.48 29.32 -20.74
N PRO A 95 18.74 30.11 -19.89
CA PRO A 95 18.38 30.02 -18.43
C PRO A 95 16.85 30.19 -18.08
N ALA A 96 16.22 29.61 -17.03
CA ALA A 96 16.14 29.84 -15.55
C ALA A 96 14.93 30.67 -15.00
N SER A 97 14.45 30.29 -13.79
CA SER A 97 13.43 30.90 -12.86
C SER A 97 11.94 30.58 -13.14
N SER A 98 11.17 29.94 -12.24
CA SER A 98 10.91 30.33 -10.83
C SER A 98 10.56 29.14 -9.90
N MET A 99 10.69 29.41 -8.60
CA MET A 99 10.62 28.45 -7.48
C MET A 99 9.20 28.14 -6.99
N SER A 100 8.98 26.91 -6.52
CA SER A 100 8.17 26.60 -5.31
C SER A 100 8.52 25.19 -4.80
N PRO A 101 8.58 24.96 -3.46
CA PRO A 101 9.07 23.70 -2.90
C PRO A 101 7.98 22.61 -2.89
N PRO A 102 8.33 21.32 -3.06
CA PRO A 102 7.40 20.23 -2.78
C PRO A 102 7.23 20.09 -1.26
N MET A 103 6.04 20.42 -0.74
CA MET A 103 5.67 20.12 0.64
C MET A 103 5.55 18.59 0.83
N ASN A 104 6.64 17.96 1.26
CA ASN A 104 6.64 16.59 1.76
C ASN A 104 6.02 16.56 3.16
N VAL A 105 4.70 16.42 3.23
CA VAL A 105 4.01 16.12 4.50
C VAL A 105 4.29 14.66 4.86
N LYS A 106 5.23 14.44 5.78
CA LYS A 106 5.52 13.13 6.40
C LYS A 106 4.21 12.48 6.85
N ARG A 107 3.95 11.25 6.36
CA ARG A 107 2.88 10.38 6.83
C ARG A 107 2.98 10.20 8.35
N GLN A 108 1.97 10.63 9.08
CA GLN A 108 1.74 10.22 10.47
C GLN A 108 0.38 9.53 10.52
N ARG A 109 0.40 8.20 10.59
CA ARG A 109 -0.78 7.38 10.88
C ARG A 109 -0.49 6.52 12.10
N LEU A 110 -1.51 6.39 12.96
CA LEU A 110 -1.48 5.56 14.16
C LEU A 110 -1.15 4.12 13.78
N ASP A 111 0.06 3.74 14.16
CA ASP A 111 0.49 2.42 14.57
C ASP A 111 1.66 2.76 15.49
N THR A 112 1.35 3.10 16.74
CA THR A 112 2.34 3.42 17.76
C THR A 112 2.86 2.09 18.30
N CYS A 113 4.18 1.91 18.33
CA CYS A 113 4.80 0.82 19.07
C CYS A 113 4.47 0.93 20.57
N SER A 114 4.32 -0.23 21.21
CA SER A 114 4.09 -0.51 22.66
C SER A 114 2.61 -0.54 23.10
N ASP A 115 2.05 -1.53 23.83
CA ASP A 115 2.56 -2.62 24.69
C ASP A 115 1.67 -3.90 24.59
N PRO A 116 2.16 -5.09 25.01
CA PRO A 116 1.45 -6.37 24.87
C PRO A 116 0.59 -6.67 26.10
N ALA A 117 -0.73 -6.70 25.93
CA ALA A 117 -1.64 -7.23 26.95
C ALA A 117 -2.80 -8.02 26.32
N SER A 118 -2.63 -9.33 26.20
CA SER A 118 -3.62 -10.35 26.63
C SER A 118 -3.12 -11.75 26.28
N LEU A 119 -2.89 -12.57 27.30
CA LEU A 119 -2.45 -13.97 27.25
C LEU A 119 -3.63 -14.94 27.12
N THR A 120 -3.40 -16.05 26.41
CA THR A 120 -3.83 -17.39 26.83
C THR A 120 -2.93 -18.44 26.17
N SER A 121 -2.34 -19.34 26.96
CA SER A 121 -1.43 -20.41 26.52
C SER A 121 -2.08 -21.79 26.66
N PRO A 122 -1.82 -22.73 25.74
CA PRO A 122 -1.85 -24.16 26.05
C PRO A 122 -0.42 -24.73 26.13
N ALA A 123 -0.23 -25.62 27.11
CA ALA A 123 1.03 -26.32 27.38
C ALA A 123 1.37 -27.35 26.30
N ILE A 124 2.66 -27.60 26.05
CA ILE A 124 3.23 -28.91 25.63
C ILE A 124 4.76 -28.95 25.87
N SER A 125 5.23 -30.19 26.02
CA SER A 125 6.43 -30.81 26.60
C SER A 125 7.82 -30.58 25.96
N LYS A 126 8.87 -30.83 26.79
CA LYS A 126 10.33 -30.90 26.50
C LYS A 126 10.70 -32.02 25.50
N PRO A 127 11.80 -31.91 24.71
CA PRO A 127 13.17 -32.36 25.11
C PRO A 127 14.32 -31.43 24.59
N ARG A 128 15.44 -31.21 25.28
CA ARG A 128 16.72 -31.96 25.49
C ARG A 128 17.79 -31.80 24.36
N ASN A 129 18.88 -31.09 24.73
CA ASN A 129 20.29 -31.10 24.29
C ASN A 129 20.79 -30.29 23.05
N SER A 130 21.23 -29.07 23.38
CA SER A 130 22.41 -28.23 22.98
C SER A 130 23.44 -28.70 21.95
N ILE A 131 23.89 -27.74 21.11
CA ILE A 131 25.31 -27.36 20.92
C ILE A 131 25.42 -25.81 20.92
N ASP A 132 26.39 -25.25 21.66
CA ASP A 132 26.58 -23.83 22.02
C ASP A 132 27.16 -22.94 20.89
N VAL A 133 26.65 -21.70 20.77
CA VAL A 133 27.39 -20.50 20.35
C VAL A 133 27.02 -19.36 21.31
N ALA A 134 28.03 -18.64 21.81
CA ALA A 134 27.93 -17.81 23.01
C ALA A 134 27.23 -16.45 22.83
N LEU A 135 26.08 -16.28 23.48
CA LEU A 135 25.60 -15.00 24.04
C LEU A 135 25.88 -14.99 25.57
N PRO A 136 26.10 -13.84 26.22
CA PRO A 136 26.53 -13.80 27.62
C PRO A 136 25.43 -14.34 28.56
N LYS A 137 25.71 -15.48 29.22
CA LYS A 137 24.89 -16.06 30.30
C LYS A 137 25.15 -15.28 31.59
N SER A 138 24.14 -14.57 32.10
CA SER A 138 24.16 -13.91 33.42
C SER A 138 23.84 -14.94 34.51
N ASN A 139 24.81 -15.24 35.37
CA ASN A 139 24.58 -15.97 36.62
C ASN A 139 23.68 -15.18 37.56
N GLY A 140 22.80 -15.88 38.27
CA GLY A 140 21.81 -15.29 39.16
C GLY A 140 22.41 -14.76 40.46
N GLN A 141 21.94 -13.58 40.86
CA GLN A 141 21.73 -13.23 42.26
C GLN A 141 20.57 -12.24 42.35
N GLU A 142 19.62 -12.56 43.21
CA GLU A 142 18.41 -11.79 43.46
C GLU A 142 18.74 -10.48 44.18
N HIS A 143 18.36 -9.34 43.59
CA HIS A 143 18.05 -8.10 44.31
C HIS A 143 17.20 -7.16 43.42
N GLU A 144 16.45 -6.29 44.09
CA GLU A 144 15.13 -5.76 43.70
C GLU A 144 15.07 -4.70 42.57
N THR A 145 14.14 -4.93 41.64
CA THR A 145 13.09 -4.02 41.12
C THR A 145 13.36 -2.56 40.67
N LYS A 146 14.55 -2.21 40.16
CA LYS A 146 14.70 -1.00 39.29
C LYS A 146 15.50 -1.19 37.98
N ASP A 147 16.12 -2.36 37.75
CA ASP A 147 17.14 -2.51 36.69
C ASP A 147 16.71 -3.32 35.44
N LYS A 148 15.49 -3.89 35.44
CA LYS A 148 15.00 -4.72 34.31
C LYS A 148 14.73 -3.93 33.02
N GLY A 149 14.44 -2.63 33.13
CA GLY A 149 14.13 -1.76 31.98
C GLY A 149 15.35 -1.49 31.09
N ASN A 150 16.49 -1.12 31.70
CA ASN A 150 17.74 -0.83 31.00
C ASN A 150 18.33 -2.09 30.33
N THR A 151 18.28 -3.22 31.03
CA THR A 151 18.78 -4.50 30.51
C THR A 151 18.00 -4.96 29.27
N THR A 152 16.67 -4.83 29.28
CA THR A 152 15.80 -5.20 28.14
C THR A 152 16.13 -4.36 26.89
N GLN A 153 16.29 -3.05 27.06
CA GLN A 153 16.62 -2.15 25.95
C GLN A 153 18.01 -2.43 25.39
N SER A 154 18.98 -2.75 26.26
CA SER A 154 20.33 -3.13 25.86
C SER A 154 20.33 -4.40 24.99
N LEU A 155 19.54 -5.41 25.35
CA LEU A 155 19.41 -6.66 24.59
C LEU A 155 18.80 -6.44 23.21
N ILE A 156 17.73 -5.64 23.13
CA ILE A 156 17.10 -5.26 21.86
C ILE A 156 18.09 -4.50 20.98
N SER A 157 18.79 -3.51 21.54
CA SER A 157 19.80 -2.75 20.80
C SER A 157 20.93 -3.63 20.30
N SER A 158 21.43 -4.55 21.13
CA SER A 158 22.46 -5.52 20.74
C SER A 158 22.02 -6.37 19.56
N ALA A 159 20.82 -6.95 19.61
CA ALA A 159 20.29 -7.78 18.52
C ALA A 159 20.10 -6.99 17.22
N LEU A 160 19.64 -5.74 17.31
CA LEU A 160 19.53 -4.85 16.15
C LEU A 160 20.89 -4.52 15.53
N THR A 161 21.93 -4.35 16.35
CA THR A 161 23.31 -4.15 15.89
C THR A 161 23.86 -5.41 15.25
N THR A 162 23.66 -6.58 15.87
CA THR A 162 24.07 -7.87 15.29
C THR A 162 23.49 -8.06 13.88
N LEU A 163 22.19 -7.78 13.69
CA LEU A 163 21.55 -7.86 12.37
C LEU A 163 22.04 -6.79 11.39
N HIS A 164 22.42 -5.61 11.88
CA HIS A 164 23.01 -4.56 11.04
C HIS A 164 24.40 -4.98 10.53
N ASP A 165 25.20 -5.62 11.37
CA ASP A 165 26.58 -5.97 11.05
C ASP A 165 26.66 -7.24 10.19
N SER A 166 25.66 -8.12 10.26
CA SER A 166 25.57 -9.34 9.46
C SER A 166 24.79 -9.21 8.15
N CYS A 167 24.19 -8.05 7.83
CA CYS A 167 23.31 -7.93 6.67
C CYS A 167 24.08 -8.03 5.33
N PHE A 168 23.57 -8.83 4.40
CA PHE A 168 24.09 -8.96 3.03
C PHE A 168 22.95 -9.21 2.03
N ASP A 169 23.23 -9.16 0.72
CA ASP A 169 22.22 -9.46 -0.31
C ASP A 169 21.95 -10.97 -0.41
N VAL A 170 20.74 -11.38 -0.02
CA VAL A 170 20.31 -12.78 0.04
C VAL A 170 19.87 -13.32 -1.33
N LEU A 171 19.65 -12.45 -2.32
CA LEU A 171 19.10 -12.85 -3.61
C LEU A 171 19.96 -13.88 -4.38
N PRO A 172 21.31 -13.78 -4.42
CA PRO A 172 22.15 -14.80 -5.06
C PRO A 172 21.98 -16.19 -4.44
N THR A 173 21.83 -16.25 -3.11
CA THR A 173 21.59 -17.49 -2.38
C THR A 173 20.25 -18.11 -2.77
N ILE A 174 19.19 -17.30 -2.88
CA ILE A 174 17.87 -17.77 -3.30
C ILE A 174 17.93 -18.30 -4.73
N ARG A 175 18.56 -17.57 -5.65
CA ARG A 175 18.73 -18.01 -7.04
C ARG A 175 19.43 -19.36 -7.15
N SER A 176 20.44 -19.62 -6.32
CA SER A 176 21.15 -20.91 -6.33
C SER A 176 20.28 -22.09 -5.88
N ARG A 177 19.29 -21.84 -4.99
CA ARG A 177 18.36 -22.86 -4.46
C ARG A 177 17.19 -23.21 -5.37
N LEU A 178 16.98 -22.44 -6.43
CA LEU A 178 15.93 -22.69 -7.43
C LEU A 178 16.32 -23.76 -8.48
N LEU A 179 17.54 -24.30 -8.42
CA LEU A 179 18.00 -25.42 -9.24
C LEU A 179 17.80 -26.76 -8.49
N PRO A 180 17.54 -27.86 -9.21
CA PRO A 180 16.23 -28.45 -9.49
C PRO A 180 15.43 -28.99 -8.27
N ALA A 181 15.77 -28.61 -7.03
CA ALA A 181 14.97 -28.95 -5.85
C ALA A 181 14.89 -27.74 -4.92
N ILE A 182 13.70 -27.15 -4.80
CA ILE A 182 13.42 -26.16 -3.75
C ILE A 182 13.67 -26.88 -2.42
N SER A 183 14.75 -26.52 -1.73
CA SER A 183 14.97 -27.00 -0.38
C SER A 183 13.88 -26.40 0.51
N GLU A 184 13.10 -27.25 1.19
CA GLU A 184 12.10 -26.82 2.18
C GLU A 184 12.75 -26.14 3.40
N LEU A 185 14.09 -26.15 3.51
CA LEU A 185 14.81 -25.49 4.59
C LEU A 185 14.75 -23.96 4.43
N PRO A 186 14.37 -23.23 5.50
CA PRO A 186 14.42 -21.78 5.53
C PRO A 186 15.75 -21.23 5.00
N GLY A 187 15.68 -20.19 4.16
CA GLY A 187 16.85 -19.44 3.69
C GLY A 187 17.66 -18.70 4.75
N LEU A 188 17.44 -18.93 6.04
CA LEU A 188 17.96 -18.09 7.12
C LEU A 188 19.47 -18.20 7.27
N THR A 189 20.08 -17.12 7.73
CA THR A 189 21.46 -17.12 8.21
C THR A 189 21.51 -17.59 9.66
N ASP A 190 22.69 -18.03 10.10
CA ASP A 190 22.90 -18.48 11.48
C ASP A 190 22.60 -17.35 12.48
N GLU A 191 22.89 -16.09 12.12
CA GLU A 191 22.56 -14.92 12.95
C GLU A 191 21.06 -14.67 13.04
N GLU A 192 20.32 -14.79 11.92
CA GLU A 192 18.87 -14.67 11.94
C GLU A 192 18.24 -15.77 12.81
N GLU A 193 18.70 -17.02 12.65
CA GLU A 193 18.21 -18.16 13.43
C GLU A 193 18.53 -18.03 14.92
N SER A 194 19.74 -17.58 15.25
CA SER A 194 20.18 -17.31 16.63
C SER A 194 19.31 -16.24 17.29
N VAL A 195 19.11 -15.10 16.62
CA VAL A 195 18.27 -14.01 17.14
C VAL A 195 16.83 -14.49 17.33
N ILE A 196 16.24 -15.18 16.35
CA ILE A 196 14.87 -15.67 16.47
C ILE A 196 14.75 -16.62 17.65
N SER A 197 15.66 -17.60 17.76
CA SER A 197 15.64 -18.59 18.82
C SER A 197 15.75 -17.94 20.20
N TYR A 198 16.68 -16.99 20.37
CA TYR A 198 16.86 -16.26 21.62
C TYR A 198 15.58 -15.53 22.07
N PHE A 199 14.93 -14.78 21.16
CA PHE A 199 13.72 -14.05 21.53
C PHE A 199 12.50 -14.96 21.71
N CYS A 200 12.46 -16.13 21.07
CA CYS A 200 11.36 -17.09 21.25
C CYS A 200 11.26 -17.66 22.67
N GLU A 201 12.35 -17.66 23.45
CA GLU A 201 12.34 -18.11 24.85
C GLU A 201 11.52 -17.21 25.77
N ASN A 202 11.33 -15.94 25.40
CA ASN A 202 10.60 -14.97 26.21
C ASN A 202 9.59 -14.18 25.35
N PRO A 203 8.30 -14.58 25.35
CA PRO A 203 7.27 -13.94 24.53
C PRO A 203 7.11 -12.43 24.78
N ALA A 204 7.26 -11.96 26.01
CA ALA A 204 7.14 -10.54 26.34
C ALA A 204 8.30 -9.72 25.75
N LEU A 205 9.51 -10.26 25.83
CA LEU A 205 10.70 -9.65 25.22
C LEU A 205 10.60 -9.68 23.68
N ALA A 206 10.11 -10.77 23.11
CA ALA A 206 9.89 -10.90 21.67
C ALA A 206 8.91 -9.84 21.14
N GLN A 207 7.79 -9.59 21.82
CA GLN A 207 6.84 -8.54 21.40
C GLN A 207 7.49 -7.14 21.40
N LYS A 208 8.36 -6.85 22.38
CA LYS A 208 9.12 -5.59 22.41
C LYS A 208 10.12 -5.51 21.27
N PHE A 209 10.84 -6.59 20.96
CA PHE A 209 11.77 -6.65 19.85
C PHE A 209 11.07 -6.51 18.49
N MET A 210 9.96 -7.24 18.28
CA MET A 210 9.11 -7.11 17.09
C MET A 210 8.61 -5.67 16.91
N SER A 211 8.20 -5.02 18.00
CA SER A 211 7.81 -3.61 17.99
C SER A 211 8.98 -2.70 17.61
N ALA A 212 10.18 -2.93 18.17
CA ALA A 212 11.37 -2.16 17.83
C ALA A 212 11.73 -2.28 16.33
N ILE A 213 11.65 -3.50 15.76
CA ILE A 213 11.84 -3.72 14.32
C ILE A 213 10.82 -2.93 13.51
N LEU A 214 9.52 -3.03 13.82
CA LEU A 214 8.48 -2.29 13.10
C LEU A 214 8.69 -0.78 13.17
N CYS A 215 9.08 -0.27 14.34
CA CYS A 215 9.42 1.13 14.56
C CYS A 215 10.59 1.58 13.67
N LYS A 216 11.67 0.79 13.59
CA LYS A 216 12.79 1.08 12.68
C LYS A 216 12.36 1.09 11.22
N ILE A 217 11.64 0.06 10.76
CA ILE A 217 11.12 0.00 9.39
C ILE A 217 10.22 1.21 9.08
N LYS A 218 9.40 1.65 10.04
CA LYS A 218 8.50 2.80 9.86
C LYS A 218 9.23 4.14 9.83
N ALA A 219 10.22 4.33 10.71
CA ALA A 219 10.93 5.60 10.85
C ALA A 219 11.92 5.82 9.71
N GLU A 220 12.62 4.77 9.29
CA GLU A 220 13.77 4.85 8.40
C GLU A 220 13.57 4.07 7.10
N GLY A 221 12.40 3.47 6.85
CA GLY A 221 12.17 2.49 5.78
C GLY A 221 12.83 2.76 4.42
N ALA A 222 12.68 3.98 3.87
CA ALA A 222 13.29 4.36 2.59
C ALA A 222 14.77 4.78 2.69
N ALA A 223 15.26 5.07 3.91
CA ALA A 223 16.63 5.45 4.22
C ALA A 223 17.49 4.28 4.74
N LEU A 224 16.86 3.17 5.16
CA LEU A 224 17.54 1.95 5.59
C LEU A 224 18.29 1.34 4.40
N LYS A 225 19.47 0.79 4.68
CA LYS A 225 20.16 -0.10 3.75
C LYS A 225 19.20 -1.23 3.36
N HIS A 226 19.15 -1.53 2.06
CA HIS A 226 18.18 -2.48 1.54
C HIS A 226 18.37 -3.85 2.20
N GLU A 227 19.60 -4.32 2.33
CA GLU A 227 20.00 -5.58 2.96
C GLU A 227 19.49 -5.68 4.41
N LEU A 228 19.61 -4.60 5.19
CA LEU A 228 19.10 -4.57 6.55
C LEU A 228 17.57 -4.62 6.61
N LEU A 229 16.89 -3.95 5.69
CA LEU A 229 15.43 -4.04 5.57
C LEU A 229 14.98 -5.48 5.25
N GLN A 230 15.73 -6.20 4.40
CA GLN A 230 15.47 -7.61 4.12
C GLN A 230 15.56 -8.45 5.40
N PHE A 231 16.66 -8.34 6.15
CA PHE A 231 16.88 -9.09 7.39
C PHE A 231 15.80 -8.79 8.43
N PHE A 232 15.45 -7.52 8.63
CA PHE A 232 14.37 -7.13 9.53
C PHE A 232 13.03 -7.75 9.13
N CYS A 233 12.69 -7.77 7.83
CA CYS A 233 11.45 -8.40 7.37
C CYS A 233 11.46 -9.91 7.61
N ARG A 234 12.58 -10.59 7.33
CA ARG A 234 12.73 -12.04 7.48
C ARG A 234 12.70 -12.49 8.94
N VAL A 235 13.42 -11.78 9.82
CA VAL A 235 13.42 -12.03 11.28
C VAL A 235 12.04 -11.75 11.86
N TYR A 236 11.40 -10.64 11.50
CA TYR A 236 10.06 -10.32 11.99
C TYR A 236 9.04 -11.39 11.60
N VAL A 237 9.07 -11.86 10.35
CA VAL A 237 8.20 -12.94 9.87
C VAL A 237 8.50 -14.25 10.58
N GLY A 238 9.78 -14.56 10.84
CA GLY A 238 10.17 -15.74 11.59
C GLY A 238 9.62 -15.74 13.01
N LEU A 239 9.71 -14.60 13.71
CA LEU A 239 9.07 -14.45 15.02
C LEU A 239 7.56 -14.63 14.93
N CYS A 240 6.90 -14.02 13.94
CA CYS A 240 5.46 -14.22 13.72
C CYS A 240 5.11 -15.72 13.53
N GLN A 241 5.90 -16.44 12.72
CA GLN A 241 5.71 -17.86 12.47
C GLN A 241 5.86 -18.68 13.77
N LYS A 242 6.89 -18.41 14.58
CA LYS A 242 7.13 -19.12 15.84
C LYS A 242 6.03 -18.90 16.88
N PHE A 243 5.38 -17.74 16.87
CA PHE A 243 4.22 -17.44 17.72
C PHE A 243 2.87 -17.83 17.09
N GLY A 244 2.84 -18.34 15.86
CA GLY A 244 1.60 -18.65 15.13
C GLY A 244 0.77 -17.41 14.75
N ASP A 245 1.36 -16.22 14.78
CA ASP A 245 0.68 -14.94 14.50
C ASP A 245 0.90 -14.51 13.04
N PHE A 246 0.32 -15.28 12.11
CA PHE A 246 0.45 -15.01 10.68
C PHE A 246 -0.14 -13.66 10.26
N HIS A 247 -1.15 -13.17 11.00
CA HIS A 247 -1.78 -11.88 10.74
C HIS A 247 -0.78 -10.73 10.82
N LYS A 248 0.15 -10.75 11.79
CA LYS A 248 1.22 -9.76 11.88
C LYS A 248 2.17 -9.80 10.70
N ALA A 249 2.51 -10.99 10.21
CA ALA A 249 3.36 -11.14 9.02
C ALA A 249 2.66 -10.63 7.75
N HIS A 250 1.36 -10.96 7.59
CA HIS A 250 0.57 -10.45 6.46
C HIS A 250 0.35 -8.94 6.55
N ALA A 251 0.17 -8.38 7.74
CA ALA A 251 0.07 -6.93 7.95
C ALA A 251 1.39 -6.21 7.56
N LEU A 252 2.55 -6.81 7.85
CA LEU A 252 3.83 -6.30 7.38
C LEU A 252 3.90 -6.31 5.85
N ALA A 253 3.58 -7.45 5.21
CA ALA A 253 3.58 -7.58 3.76
C ALA A 253 2.60 -6.58 3.08
N TYR A 254 1.39 -6.45 3.63
CA TYR A 254 0.43 -5.43 3.24
C TYR A 254 1.04 -4.03 3.27
N ARG A 255 1.71 -3.66 4.37
CA ARG A 255 2.34 -2.35 4.53
C ARG A 255 3.43 -2.12 3.49
N LEU A 256 4.32 -3.09 3.28
CA LEU A 256 5.38 -3.01 2.26
C LEU A 256 4.82 -2.80 0.86
N LEU A 257 3.74 -3.49 0.49
CA LEU A 257 3.13 -3.40 -0.84
C LEU A 257 2.26 -2.15 -1.04
N LYS A 258 1.62 -1.66 0.02
CA LYS A 258 0.73 -0.48 -0.03
C LYS A 258 1.53 0.82 0.02
N GLU A 259 2.57 0.86 0.85
CA GLU A 259 3.44 2.02 0.96
C GLU A 259 4.46 2.04 -0.20
N ASP A 260 5.10 3.19 -0.44
CA ASP A 260 6.03 3.38 -1.56
C ASP A 260 7.43 2.86 -1.20
N PHE A 261 7.50 1.63 -0.67
CA PHE A 261 8.78 0.98 -0.40
C PHE A 261 9.46 0.59 -1.72
N PRO A 262 10.78 0.78 -1.83
CA PRO A 262 11.54 0.31 -2.98
C PRO A 262 11.48 -1.22 -3.07
N GLU A 263 11.39 -1.74 -4.28
CA GLU A 263 11.41 -3.19 -4.58
C GLU A 263 10.47 -4.04 -3.69
N ALA A 264 9.29 -3.54 -3.31
CA ALA A 264 8.39 -4.25 -2.38
C ALA A 264 8.12 -5.73 -2.75
N PRO A 265 7.91 -6.13 -4.02
CA PRO A 265 7.76 -7.54 -4.38
C PRO A 265 9.00 -8.40 -4.11
N LYS A 266 10.21 -7.82 -4.23
CA LYS A 266 11.47 -8.47 -3.85
C LYS A 266 11.51 -8.72 -2.35
N LEU A 267 11.10 -7.75 -1.52
CA LEU A 267 11.00 -7.97 -0.07
C LEU A 267 10.04 -9.12 0.27
N ILE A 268 8.89 -9.21 -0.43
CA ILE A 268 7.96 -10.34 -0.26
C ILE A 268 8.63 -11.67 -0.66
N LEU A 269 9.35 -11.72 -1.78
CA LEU A 269 10.09 -12.92 -2.20
C LEU A 269 11.07 -13.39 -1.11
N LEU A 270 11.80 -12.46 -0.50
CA LEU A 270 12.77 -12.77 0.56
C LEU A 270 12.10 -13.29 1.84
N MET A 271 10.92 -12.76 2.17
CA MET A 271 10.11 -13.24 3.29
C MET A 271 9.58 -14.66 3.01
N VAL A 272 9.07 -14.91 1.80
CA VAL A 272 8.52 -16.21 1.39
C VAL A 272 9.62 -17.27 1.30
N SER A 273 10.78 -16.96 0.74
CA SER A 273 11.90 -17.90 0.64
C SER A 273 12.50 -18.30 1.99
N ALA A 274 12.41 -17.42 3.00
CA ALA A 274 12.74 -17.77 4.38
C ALA A 274 11.62 -18.58 5.06
N TRP A 275 10.36 -18.21 4.81
CA TRP A 275 9.21 -18.76 5.53
C TRP A 275 8.02 -19.08 4.61
N PRO A 276 8.09 -20.14 3.78
CA PRO A 276 7.07 -20.41 2.77
C PRO A 276 5.67 -20.63 3.36
N SER A 277 5.59 -21.31 4.51
CA SER A 277 4.33 -21.64 5.18
C SER A 277 3.52 -20.43 5.63
N VAL A 278 4.17 -19.29 5.90
CA VAL A 278 3.48 -18.07 6.33
C VAL A 278 2.60 -17.50 5.22
N PHE A 279 3.05 -17.58 3.97
CA PHE A 279 2.35 -17.03 2.80
C PHE A 279 1.60 -18.09 1.98
N ALA A 280 1.60 -19.34 2.43
CA ALA A 280 0.77 -20.41 1.86
C ALA A 280 -0.71 -20.35 2.32
N HIS A 281 -1.03 -19.52 3.32
CA HIS A 281 -2.37 -19.42 3.88
C HIS A 281 -3.40 -18.85 2.88
N ASN A 282 -4.61 -19.42 2.81
CA ASN A 282 -5.66 -19.01 1.85
C ASN A 282 -6.51 -17.80 2.31
N GLY A 283 -6.05 -17.04 3.30
CA GLY A 283 -6.75 -15.86 3.82
C GLY A 283 -6.97 -14.78 2.76
N SER A 284 -7.97 -13.92 2.95
CA SER A 284 -8.29 -12.87 1.96
C SER A 284 -7.11 -11.93 1.72
N LEU A 285 -6.37 -11.62 2.79
CA LEU A 285 -5.23 -10.72 2.74
C LEU A 285 -4.05 -11.36 2.02
N CYS A 286 -3.77 -12.64 2.32
CA CYS A 286 -2.73 -13.38 1.63
C CYS A 286 -2.98 -13.46 0.12
N ARG A 287 -4.22 -13.76 -0.30
CA ARG A 287 -4.59 -13.72 -1.73
C ARG A 287 -4.38 -12.33 -2.33
N ALA A 288 -4.76 -11.26 -1.61
CA ALA A 288 -4.53 -9.90 -2.08
C ALA A 288 -3.03 -9.57 -2.22
N ILE A 289 -2.19 -10.00 -1.27
CA ILE A 289 -0.74 -9.89 -1.31
C ILE A 289 -0.19 -10.58 -2.56
N HIS A 290 -0.61 -11.81 -2.83
CA HIS A 290 -0.19 -12.56 -4.02
C HIS A 290 -0.57 -11.83 -5.32
N THR A 291 -1.82 -11.38 -5.43
CA THR A 291 -2.30 -10.63 -6.61
C THR A 291 -1.51 -9.34 -6.81
N VAL A 292 -1.28 -8.55 -5.76
CA VAL A 292 -0.51 -7.31 -5.89
C VAL A 292 0.98 -7.57 -6.17
N CYS A 293 1.56 -8.61 -5.60
CA CYS A 293 2.93 -9.02 -5.94
C CYS A 293 3.06 -9.37 -7.43
N LYS A 294 2.12 -10.15 -7.98
CA LYS A 294 2.11 -10.50 -9.40
C LYS A 294 2.00 -9.27 -10.30
N LEU A 295 1.24 -8.26 -9.90
CA LEU A 295 1.06 -7.02 -10.66
C LEU A 295 2.29 -6.10 -10.63
N LYS A 296 3.03 -6.11 -9.51
CA LYS A 296 4.17 -5.20 -9.28
C LYS A 296 5.53 -5.83 -9.56
N ALA A 297 5.64 -7.15 -9.59
CA ALA A 297 6.90 -7.84 -9.84
C ALA A 297 7.24 -7.86 -11.33
N GLU A 298 8.52 -7.69 -11.64
CA GLU A 298 9.05 -7.71 -12.99
C GLU A 298 10.27 -8.64 -13.08
N GLY A 299 10.56 -9.14 -14.30
CA GLY A 299 11.73 -9.98 -14.58
C GLY A 299 11.83 -11.23 -13.70
N GLY A 300 13.06 -11.57 -13.30
CA GLY A 300 13.33 -12.80 -12.54
C GLY A 300 12.64 -12.86 -11.17
N ILE A 301 12.29 -11.72 -10.56
CA ILE A 301 11.54 -11.69 -9.30
C ILE A 301 10.14 -12.30 -9.47
N LEU A 302 9.49 -12.02 -10.61
CA LEU A 302 8.18 -12.58 -10.93
C LEU A 302 8.26 -14.11 -11.08
N ASP A 303 9.31 -14.61 -11.73
CA ASP A 303 9.52 -16.05 -11.92
C ASP A 303 9.78 -16.74 -10.58
N TYR A 304 10.61 -16.16 -9.72
CA TYR A 304 10.87 -16.72 -8.39
C TYR A 304 9.62 -16.73 -7.50
N LEU A 305 8.84 -15.65 -7.50
CA LEU A 305 7.58 -15.59 -6.77
C LEU A 305 6.59 -16.64 -7.28
N ARG A 306 6.49 -16.83 -8.59
CA ARG A 306 5.64 -17.86 -9.21
C ARG A 306 5.99 -19.25 -8.67
N THR A 307 7.28 -19.56 -8.61
CA THR A 307 7.79 -20.84 -8.12
C THR A 307 7.56 -21.02 -6.61
N TYR A 308 7.99 -20.05 -5.78
CA TYR A 308 7.89 -20.18 -4.32
C TYR A 308 6.46 -20.12 -3.77
N LEU A 309 5.53 -19.46 -4.47
CA LEU A 309 4.12 -19.37 -4.07
C LEU A 309 3.22 -20.34 -4.83
N HIS A 310 3.79 -21.24 -5.64
CA HIS A 310 3.06 -22.25 -6.40
C HIS A 310 1.93 -21.67 -7.26
N TRP A 311 2.18 -20.54 -7.92
CA TRP A 311 1.17 -19.86 -8.74
C TRP A 311 0.77 -20.63 -9.99
N ASP A 312 1.54 -21.64 -10.40
CA ASP A 312 1.15 -22.55 -11.48
C ASP A 312 -0.04 -23.44 -11.07
N GLU A 313 -0.14 -23.79 -9.78
CA GLU A 313 -1.28 -24.53 -9.22
C GLU A 313 -2.41 -23.58 -8.78
N LYS A 314 -2.06 -22.47 -8.14
CA LYS A 314 -3.01 -21.51 -7.56
C LYS A 314 -2.69 -20.08 -8.04
N PRO A 315 -3.07 -19.73 -9.27
CA PRO A 315 -2.76 -18.43 -9.82
C PRO A 315 -3.50 -17.31 -9.07
N PRO A 316 -2.86 -16.13 -8.89
CA PRO A 316 -3.54 -14.98 -8.30
C PRO A 316 -4.76 -14.56 -9.13
N GLY A 317 -5.84 -14.24 -8.43
CA GLY A 317 -7.15 -13.98 -9.03
C GLY A 317 -7.32 -12.57 -9.60
N ASP A 318 -8.43 -12.38 -10.33
CA ASP A 318 -8.86 -11.08 -10.85
C ASP A 318 -9.21 -10.10 -9.71
N ILE A 319 -8.66 -8.88 -9.78
CA ILE A 319 -8.78 -7.85 -8.73
C ILE A 319 -10.25 -7.48 -8.51
N HIS A 320 -11.01 -7.23 -9.57
CA HIS A 320 -12.40 -6.76 -9.46
C HIS A 320 -13.29 -7.81 -8.81
N LYS A 321 -13.17 -9.08 -9.26
CA LYS A 321 -13.88 -10.21 -8.65
C LYS A 321 -13.48 -10.39 -7.19
N MET A 322 -12.20 -10.29 -6.86
CA MET A 322 -11.72 -10.40 -5.49
C MET A 322 -12.31 -9.32 -4.58
N ILE A 323 -12.31 -8.06 -5.01
CA ILE A 323 -12.90 -6.95 -4.24
C ILE A 323 -14.38 -7.23 -3.97
N SER A 324 -15.17 -7.60 -4.99
CA SER A 324 -16.60 -7.90 -4.81
C SER A 324 -16.83 -9.08 -3.86
N CYS A 325 -16.06 -10.16 -4.01
CA CYS A 325 -16.16 -11.35 -3.16
C CYS A 325 -15.78 -11.05 -1.71
N ILE A 326 -14.70 -10.31 -1.48
CA ILE A 326 -14.21 -9.96 -0.14
C ILE A 326 -15.18 -9.02 0.56
N LEU A 327 -15.71 -8.02 -0.13
CA LEU A 327 -16.69 -7.10 0.46
C LEU A 327 -17.99 -7.83 0.84
N LYS A 328 -18.49 -8.72 -0.03
CA LYS A 328 -19.64 -9.58 0.28
C LYS A 328 -19.36 -10.50 1.48
N ALA A 329 -18.16 -11.06 1.57
CA ALA A 329 -17.76 -11.89 2.70
C ALA A 329 -17.73 -11.07 4.00
N LEU A 330 -17.10 -9.89 4.01
CA LEU A 330 -17.08 -8.97 5.15
C LEU A 330 -18.49 -8.67 5.69
N LEU A 331 -19.46 -8.44 4.79
CA LEU A 331 -20.83 -8.09 5.20
C LEU A 331 -21.63 -9.29 5.73
N LYS A 332 -21.32 -10.51 5.29
CA LYS A 332 -22.05 -11.75 5.62
C LYS A 332 -21.42 -12.60 6.71
N ASP A 333 -20.13 -12.43 6.99
CA ASP A 333 -19.37 -13.31 7.88
C ASP A 333 -19.84 -13.18 9.33
N SER A 334 -20.56 -14.17 9.84
CA SER A 334 -21.09 -14.17 11.19
C SER A 334 -20.03 -14.20 12.30
N THR A 335 -18.79 -14.57 11.98
CA THR A 335 -17.69 -14.72 12.96
C THR A 335 -17.04 -13.40 13.37
N LEU A 336 -17.31 -12.31 12.63
CA LEU A 336 -16.76 -11.00 12.95
C LEU A 336 -17.28 -10.50 14.30
N ALA A 337 -16.35 -10.06 15.13
CA ALA A 337 -16.65 -9.62 16.49
C ALA A 337 -15.73 -8.47 16.92
N PHE A 338 -16.25 -7.66 17.84
CA PHE A 338 -15.47 -6.67 18.57
C PHE A 338 -14.63 -7.32 19.67
N ARG A 339 -13.47 -6.73 19.95
CA ARG A 339 -12.58 -7.10 21.04
C ARG A 339 -12.31 -5.88 21.91
N LYS A 340 -12.31 -6.06 23.23
CA LYS A 340 -11.91 -4.99 24.15
C LYS A 340 -10.42 -4.74 24.00
N ASN A 341 -10.03 -3.47 23.95
CA ASN A 341 -8.64 -3.06 23.86
C ASN A 341 -8.41 -1.84 24.76
N HIS A 342 -7.38 -1.88 25.61
CA HIS A 342 -7.12 -0.79 26.55
C HIS A 342 -6.76 0.53 25.85
N TRP A 343 -6.00 0.45 24.75
CA TRP A 343 -5.52 1.62 24.01
C TRP A 343 -6.59 2.20 23.08
N TYR A 344 -7.27 1.33 22.33
CA TYR A 344 -8.28 1.72 21.33
C TYR A 344 -9.71 1.77 21.87
N GLY A 345 -9.95 1.29 23.10
CA GLY A 345 -11.27 1.06 23.69
C GLY A 345 -11.89 -0.23 23.16
N VAL A 346 -12.21 -0.22 21.86
CA VAL A 346 -12.70 -1.37 21.12
C VAL A 346 -11.90 -1.51 19.82
N ASP A 347 -11.51 -2.74 19.51
CA ASP A 347 -10.80 -3.13 18.30
C ASP A 347 -11.54 -4.28 17.62
N PHE A 348 -11.14 -4.62 16.39
CA PHE A 348 -11.71 -5.77 15.68
C PHE A 348 -10.96 -7.06 15.95
N CYS A 349 -11.62 -8.19 15.65
CA CYS A 349 -10.91 -9.45 15.51
C CYS A 349 -9.97 -9.41 14.28
N PRO A 350 -8.90 -10.24 14.28
CA PRO A 350 -7.94 -10.28 13.17
C PRO A 350 -8.58 -10.51 11.79
N ALA A 351 -9.64 -11.34 11.72
CA ALA A 351 -10.37 -11.60 10.47
C ALA A 351 -10.99 -10.33 9.86
N THR A 352 -11.54 -9.43 10.68
CA THR A 352 -12.06 -8.15 10.17
C THR A 352 -10.93 -7.28 9.61
N TRP A 353 -9.78 -7.23 10.27
CA TRP A 353 -8.62 -6.49 9.79
C TRP A 353 -8.06 -7.08 8.49
N GLU A 354 -8.07 -8.41 8.34
CA GLU A 354 -7.72 -9.03 7.05
C GLU A 354 -8.60 -8.53 5.92
N TYR A 355 -9.93 -8.50 6.10
CA TYR A 355 -10.84 -7.97 5.08
C TYR A 355 -10.57 -6.50 4.76
N ILE A 356 -10.38 -5.66 5.78
CA ILE A 356 -10.10 -4.23 5.60
C ILE A 356 -8.79 -4.04 4.82
N PHE A 357 -7.71 -4.71 5.22
CA PHE A 357 -6.42 -4.61 4.53
C PHE A 357 -6.46 -5.19 3.13
N SER A 358 -7.21 -6.28 2.90
CA SER A 358 -7.37 -6.86 1.56
C SER A 358 -8.02 -5.86 0.61
N LEU A 359 -9.14 -5.27 1.03
CA LEU A 359 -9.89 -4.31 0.22
C LEU A 359 -9.07 -3.05 -0.04
N ASP A 360 -8.42 -2.50 1.00
CA ASP A 360 -7.59 -1.32 0.85
C ASP A 360 -6.37 -1.55 -0.07
N LEU A 361 -5.74 -2.73 -0.01
CA LEU A 361 -4.61 -3.07 -0.86
C LEU A 361 -5.01 -3.21 -2.34
N LEU A 362 -6.11 -3.91 -2.60
CA LEU A 362 -6.63 -4.16 -3.95
C LEU A 362 -7.17 -2.87 -4.59
N CYS A 363 -7.98 -2.09 -3.86
CA CYS A 363 -8.49 -0.81 -4.34
C CYS A 363 -7.36 0.17 -4.67
N ALA A 364 -6.23 0.11 -3.95
CA ALA A 364 -5.04 0.91 -4.27
C ALA A 364 -4.53 0.69 -5.70
N GLN A 365 -4.67 -0.52 -6.24
CA GLN A 365 -4.18 -0.84 -7.59
C GLN A 365 -5.09 -0.30 -8.68
N LEU A 366 -6.35 0.03 -8.35
CA LEU A 366 -7.35 0.55 -9.29
C LEU A 366 -7.46 2.08 -9.24
N GLY A 367 -6.78 2.72 -8.28
CA GLY A 367 -6.75 4.17 -8.11
C GLY A 367 -8.01 4.76 -7.46
N TRP A 368 -7.95 6.04 -7.09
CA TRP A 368 -9.01 6.73 -6.38
C TRP A 368 -10.30 6.83 -7.17
N SER A 369 -10.25 7.24 -8.44
CA SER A 369 -11.45 7.47 -9.26
C SER A 369 -12.31 6.21 -9.36
N TRP A 370 -11.68 5.07 -9.65
CA TRP A 370 -12.40 3.79 -9.70
C TRP A 370 -12.95 3.41 -8.33
N THR A 371 -12.13 3.52 -7.27
CA THR A 371 -12.50 3.16 -5.90
C THR A 371 -13.67 4.00 -5.39
N TYR A 372 -13.66 5.31 -5.64
CA TYR A 372 -14.72 6.23 -5.23
C TYR A 372 -16.04 5.89 -5.92
N ASN A 373 -16.00 5.69 -7.23
CA ASN A 373 -17.21 5.47 -8.03
C ASN A 373 -17.82 4.09 -7.81
N ASN A 374 -17.00 3.04 -7.68
CA ASN A 374 -17.49 1.66 -7.66
C ASN A 374 -17.62 1.07 -6.26
N ILE A 375 -16.75 1.47 -5.32
CA ILE A 375 -16.72 0.87 -3.98
C ILE A 375 -17.29 1.81 -2.94
N ILE A 376 -16.80 3.05 -2.87
CA ILE A 376 -17.26 4.00 -1.85
C ILE A 376 -18.71 4.40 -2.11
N SER A 377 -19.01 4.90 -3.31
CA SER A 377 -20.32 5.45 -3.62
C SER A 377 -21.38 4.35 -3.71
N GLN A 378 -21.12 3.29 -4.46
CA GLN A 378 -22.11 2.23 -4.72
C GLN A 378 -22.22 1.24 -3.56
N GLU A 379 -21.16 0.51 -3.24
CA GLU A 379 -21.28 -0.62 -2.29
C GLU A 379 -21.29 -0.17 -0.82
N ILE A 380 -20.31 0.64 -0.42
CA ILE A 380 -20.19 1.13 0.96
C ILE A 380 -21.34 2.10 1.28
N GLY A 381 -21.63 3.03 0.38
CA GLY A 381 -22.72 3.99 0.53
C GLY A 381 -24.08 3.29 0.71
N GLN A 382 -24.38 2.28 -0.11
CA GLN A 382 -25.60 1.49 0.04
C GLN A 382 -25.64 0.73 1.37
N THR A 383 -24.51 0.16 1.81
CA THR A 383 -24.41 -0.56 3.09
C THR A 383 -24.71 0.36 4.27
N LEU A 384 -24.11 1.55 4.32
CA LEU A 384 -24.35 2.53 5.38
C LEU A 384 -25.80 3.04 5.37
N ASN A 385 -26.35 3.29 4.19
CA ASN A 385 -27.75 3.70 4.04
C ASN A 385 -28.71 2.59 4.49
N ALA A 386 -28.45 1.34 4.12
CA ALA A 386 -29.25 0.18 4.53
C ALA A 386 -29.25 0.03 6.06
N TRP A 387 -28.09 0.14 6.70
CA TRP A 387 -28.00 0.08 8.17
C TRP A 387 -28.80 1.21 8.83
N LEU A 388 -28.71 2.44 8.33
CA LEU A 388 -29.47 3.57 8.89
C LEU A 388 -30.99 3.44 8.70
N MET A 389 -31.43 2.87 7.57
CA MET A 389 -32.85 2.59 7.35
C MET A 389 -33.35 1.43 8.21
N GLN A 390 -32.51 0.43 8.48
CA GLN A 390 -32.82 -0.69 9.37
C GLN A 390 -32.97 -0.26 10.83
N GLN A 391 -32.37 0.83 11.28
CA GLN A 391 -32.64 1.35 12.63
C GLN A 391 -34.10 1.85 12.82
N ARG A 392 -34.92 1.85 11.76
CA ARG A 392 -36.35 2.20 11.81
C ARG A 392 -37.28 0.98 11.75
N SER A 393 -36.73 -0.21 11.54
CA SER A 393 -37.48 -1.47 11.46
C SER A 393 -36.75 -2.52 12.29
N GLN A 394 -37.44 -3.33 13.10
CA GLN A 394 -36.79 -4.25 14.06
C GLN A 394 -35.99 -5.42 13.41
N ASN A 395 -35.56 -5.29 12.16
CA ASN A 395 -34.83 -6.30 11.39
C ASN A 395 -33.36 -5.87 11.16
N MET A 396 -32.44 -6.44 11.94
CA MET A 396 -31.00 -6.15 11.87
C MET A 396 -30.31 -6.90 10.73
N ALA A 397 -30.54 -6.48 9.48
CA ALA A 397 -29.91 -7.11 8.31
C ALA A 397 -28.41 -6.77 8.15
N VAL A 398 -27.93 -5.62 8.67
CA VAL A 398 -26.51 -5.24 8.71
C VAL A 398 -26.05 -5.11 10.17
N ARG A 399 -24.99 -5.85 10.53
CA ARG A 399 -24.45 -5.85 11.90
C ARG A 399 -23.55 -4.65 12.15
N ASN A 400 -23.53 -4.17 13.40
CA ASN A 400 -22.70 -3.02 13.82
C ASN A 400 -21.20 -3.23 13.55
N VAL A 401 -20.69 -4.47 13.71
CA VAL A 401 -19.29 -4.80 13.38
C VAL A 401 -18.97 -4.60 11.90
N CYS A 402 -19.90 -4.90 11.00
CA CYS A 402 -19.73 -4.68 9.56
C CYS A 402 -19.70 -3.18 9.25
N VAL A 403 -20.58 -2.39 9.88
CA VAL A 403 -20.63 -0.93 9.70
C VAL A 403 -19.36 -0.26 10.22
N ALA A 404 -18.94 -0.62 11.42
CA ALA A 404 -17.68 -0.17 12.01
C ALA A 404 -16.49 -0.50 11.08
N ALA A 405 -16.43 -1.72 10.56
CA ALA A 405 -15.37 -2.13 9.63
C ALA A 405 -15.38 -1.33 8.33
N VAL A 406 -16.55 -1.09 7.74
CA VAL A 406 -16.70 -0.30 6.52
C VAL A 406 -16.34 1.18 6.75
N LEU A 407 -16.66 1.76 7.91
CA LEU A 407 -16.22 3.11 8.27
C LEU A 407 -14.70 3.20 8.41
N ARG A 408 -14.07 2.20 9.05
CA ARG A 408 -12.60 2.12 9.15
C ARG A 408 -11.96 1.93 7.78
N LEU A 409 -12.57 1.15 6.90
CA LEU A 409 -12.17 1.01 5.50
C LEU A 409 -12.30 2.36 4.75
N LEU A 410 -13.37 3.11 4.93
CA LEU A 410 -13.53 4.44 4.31
C LEU A 410 -12.41 5.40 4.67
N GLY A 411 -12.01 5.45 5.95
CA GLY A 411 -10.86 6.25 6.39
C GLY A 411 -9.57 5.87 5.67
N ARG A 412 -9.34 4.57 5.44
CA ARG A 412 -8.19 4.05 4.68
C ARG A 412 -8.29 4.37 3.19
N LEU A 413 -9.42 4.09 2.55
CA LEU A 413 -9.62 4.34 1.13
C LEU A 413 -9.53 5.84 0.81
N GLY A 414 -10.03 6.73 1.69
CA GLY A 414 -9.88 8.17 1.49
C GLY A 414 -8.43 8.66 1.55
N GLN A 415 -7.51 7.93 2.20
CA GLN A 415 -6.07 8.23 2.08
C GLN A 415 -5.55 8.07 0.66
N LEU A 416 -6.14 7.16 -0.12
CA LEU A 416 -5.79 7.00 -1.52
C LEU A 416 -6.11 8.28 -2.30
N GLY A 417 -7.30 8.86 -2.06
CA GLY A 417 -7.69 10.14 -2.65
C GLY A 417 -6.76 11.29 -2.24
N LEU A 418 -6.32 11.33 -0.99
CA LEU A 418 -5.33 12.32 -0.53
C LEU A 418 -3.99 12.16 -1.24
N LYS A 419 -3.51 10.91 -1.38
CA LYS A 419 -2.26 10.61 -2.10
C LYS A 419 -2.33 10.99 -3.57
N GLU A 420 -3.50 10.88 -4.19
CA GLU A 420 -3.75 11.21 -5.60
C GLU A 420 -4.19 12.68 -5.81
N ASN A 421 -3.98 13.56 -4.83
CA ASN A 421 -4.31 15.00 -4.88
C ASN A 421 -5.81 15.32 -5.09
N GLN A 422 -6.71 14.44 -4.64
CA GLN A 422 -8.17 14.59 -4.76
C GLN A 422 -8.81 15.15 -3.49
N ALA A 423 -8.18 16.16 -2.89
CA ALA A 423 -8.54 16.70 -1.57
C ALA A 423 -10.01 17.14 -1.47
N ILE A 424 -10.58 17.74 -2.51
CA ILE A 424 -11.99 18.22 -2.51
C ILE A 424 -12.99 17.05 -2.36
N LEU A 425 -12.79 15.98 -3.12
CA LEU A 425 -13.66 14.79 -3.02
C LEU A 425 -13.52 14.12 -1.64
N VAL A 426 -12.29 14.08 -1.12
CA VAL A 426 -12.04 13.55 0.24
C VAL A 426 -12.66 14.46 1.30
N GLN A 427 -12.65 15.78 1.13
CA GLN A 427 -13.35 16.71 2.03
C GLN A 427 -14.85 16.45 2.05
N ASN A 428 -15.48 16.21 0.89
CA ASN A 428 -16.90 15.86 0.83
C ASN A 428 -17.17 14.55 1.57
N LEU A 429 -16.34 13.52 1.35
CA LEU A 429 -16.43 12.27 2.08
C LEU A 429 -16.26 12.47 3.60
N THR A 430 -15.31 13.31 4.01
CA THR A 430 -15.06 13.64 5.42
C THR A 430 -16.26 14.33 6.05
N LYS A 431 -16.91 15.24 5.32
CA LYS A 431 -18.17 15.87 5.76
C LYS A 431 -19.27 14.83 5.95
N CYS A 432 -19.43 13.88 5.03
CA CYS A 432 -20.38 12.77 5.21
C CYS A 432 -20.09 11.99 6.50
N ILE A 433 -18.83 11.61 6.72
CA ILE A 433 -18.41 10.83 7.89
C ILE A 433 -18.62 11.63 9.18
N ASN A 434 -18.28 12.91 9.19
CA ASN A 434 -18.49 13.78 10.36
C ASN A 434 -19.96 13.99 10.69
N GLN A 435 -20.88 13.85 9.73
CA GLN A 435 -22.31 13.88 10.03
C GLN A 435 -22.77 12.63 10.80
N PHE A 436 -22.11 11.48 10.66
CA PHE A 436 -22.40 10.30 11.48
C PHE A 436 -22.11 10.55 12.97
N ILE A 437 -21.10 11.37 13.29
CA ILE A 437 -20.77 11.72 14.67
C ILE A 437 -21.96 12.35 15.40
N ASN A 438 -22.68 13.23 14.70
CA ASN A 438 -23.81 13.99 15.25
C ASN A 438 -25.16 13.36 14.90
N TYR A 439 -25.17 12.18 14.28
CA TYR A 439 -26.40 11.54 13.85
C TYR A 439 -27.13 10.94 15.06
N LYS A 440 -28.33 11.44 15.32
CA LYS A 440 -29.25 10.87 16.31
C LYS A 440 -30.17 9.86 15.62
N LEU A 441 -30.26 8.65 16.14
CA LEU A 441 -31.20 7.67 15.61
C LEU A 441 -32.65 8.08 15.94
N PRO A 442 -33.65 7.62 15.16
CA PRO A 442 -35.02 8.12 15.22
C PRO A 442 -35.85 7.78 16.48
N GLU A 443 -35.30 7.05 17.46
CA GLU A 443 -36.03 6.54 18.64
C GLU A 443 -35.25 6.79 19.95
N ASP A 444 -34.54 7.92 20.08
CA ASP A 444 -33.65 8.23 21.22
C ASP A 444 -32.51 7.21 21.48
N ALA A 445 -32.40 6.17 20.65
CA ALA A 445 -31.32 5.22 20.68
C ALA A 445 -29.98 5.91 20.34
N ALA A 446 -29.02 5.84 21.25
CA ALA A 446 -27.67 6.33 20.98
C ALA A 446 -26.98 5.45 19.92
N MET A 447 -26.16 6.07 19.06
CA MET A 447 -25.31 5.32 18.14
C MET A 447 -24.43 4.34 18.92
N PRO A 448 -24.28 3.07 18.49
CA PRO A 448 -23.41 2.12 19.17
C PRO A 448 -21.99 2.66 19.32
N TRP A 449 -21.41 2.49 20.50
CA TRP A 449 -20.11 3.06 20.86
C TRP A 449 -19.01 2.66 19.87
N GLU A 450 -19.01 1.41 19.43
CA GLU A 450 -18.03 0.87 18.49
C GLU A 450 -18.12 1.51 17.11
N VAL A 451 -19.34 1.88 16.69
CA VAL A 451 -19.57 2.61 15.44
C VAL A 451 -19.06 4.04 15.60
N GLN A 452 -19.35 4.71 16.73
CA GLN A 452 -18.82 6.05 17.00
C GLN A 452 -17.28 6.09 16.97
N LEU A 453 -16.63 5.15 17.66
CA LEU A 453 -15.16 5.02 17.65
C LEU A 453 -14.63 4.85 16.22
N SER A 454 -15.32 4.07 15.39
CA SER A 454 -14.93 3.85 14.00
C SER A 454 -15.04 5.10 13.15
N VAL A 455 -16.06 5.93 13.39
CA VAL A 455 -16.20 7.25 12.76
C VAL A 455 -15.05 8.16 13.21
N VAL A 456 -14.74 8.23 14.50
CA VAL A 456 -13.63 9.05 15.03
C VAL A 456 -12.29 8.69 14.37
N TYR A 457 -11.97 7.40 14.28
CA TYR A 457 -10.73 6.99 13.63
C TYR A 457 -10.75 7.25 12.11
N ALA A 458 -11.90 7.12 11.45
CA ALA A 458 -12.01 7.47 10.03
C ALA A 458 -11.85 8.98 9.81
N THR A 459 -12.41 9.82 10.68
CA THR A 459 -12.21 11.28 10.68
C THR A 459 -10.76 11.64 10.90
N HIS A 460 -10.07 10.96 11.84
CA HIS A 460 -8.62 11.15 12.03
C HIS A 460 -7.84 10.83 10.77
N ASP A 461 -8.15 9.69 10.13
CA ASP A 461 -7.49 9.33 8.88
C ASP A 461 -7.68 10.44 7.85
N LEU A 462 -8.91 10.90 7.60
CA LEU A 462 -9.20 11.90 6.57
C LEU A 462 -8.89 13.36 6.98
N ALA A 463 -8.44 13.59 8.21
CA ALA A 463 -8.14 14.92 8.73
C ALA A 463 -7.18 15.75 7.86
N PRO A 464 -6.17 15.18 7.16
CA PRO A 464 -5.33 15.97 6.25
C PRO A 464 -6.09 16.69 5.13
N SER A 465 -7.30 16.26 4.79
CA SER A 465 -8.17 16.96 3.83
C SER A 465 -8.68 18.30 4.37
N ASN A 466 -9.03 18.37 5.65
CA ASN A 466 -9.49 19.58 6.36
C ASN A 466 -9.35 19.40 7.88
N PRO A 467 -8.18 19.69 8.45
CA PRO A 467 -7.91 19.33 9.85
C PRO A 467 -8.63 20.22 10.85
N LYS A 468 -8.99 21.46 10.47
CA LYS A 468 -9.77 22.37 11.32
C LYS A 468 -11.18 21.84 11.54
N GLU A 469 -11.85 21.43 10.46
CA GLU A 469 -13.20 20.87 10.51
C GLU A 469 -13.21 19.52 11.22
N ALA A 470 -12.22 18.66 10.95
CA ALA A 470 -12.06 17.40 11.67
C ALA A 470 -11.90 17.61 13.18
N LEU A 471 -11.03 18.55 13.59
CA LEU A 471 -10.83 18.86 15.01
C LEU A 471 -12.10 19.40 15.68
N ALA A 472 -12.83 20.29 14.99
CA ALA A 472 -14.09 20.83 15.51
C ALA A 472 -15.16 19.75 15.68
N ALA A 473 -15.28 18.82 14.72
CA ALA A 473 -16.20 17.69 14.81
C ALA A 473 -15.86 16.76 15.99
N LEU A 474 -14.57 16.46 16.20
CA LEU A 474 -14.12 15.63 17.32
C LEU A 474 -14.30 16.33 18.68
N ALA A 475 -14.08 17.64 18.77
CA ALA A 475 -14.35 18.40 19.99
C ALA A 475 -15.85 18.41 20.34
N SER A 476 -16.71 18.59 19.34
CA SER A 476 -18.17 18.50 19.50
C SER A 476 -18.60 17.12 19.99
N TRP A 477 -18.01 16.06 19.44
CA TRP A 477 -18.25 14.70 19.89
C TRP A 477 -17.82 14.48 21.34
N GLN A 478 -16.61 14.90 21.70
CA GLN A 478 -16.08 14.77 23.07
C GLN A 478 -16.96 15.48 24.11
N GLY A 479 -17.51 16.65 23.77
CA GLY A 479 -18.43 17.37 24.65
C GLY A 479 -19.79 16.70 24.84
N GLY A 480 -20.18 15.78 23.94
CA GLY A 480 -21.48 15.10 23.96
C GLY A 480 -21.46 13.69 24.56
N ILE A 481 -20.29 13.14 24.89
CA ILE A 481 -20.16 11.76 25.41
C ILE A 481 -19.94 11.74 26.92
N THR A 482 -20.47 10.70 27.57
CA THR A 482 -20.27 10.42 29.00
C THR A 482 -19.28 9.27 29.24
N CYS A 483 -18.97 8.50 28.20
CA CYS A 483 -18.03 7.38 28.26
C CYS A 483 -16.57 7.85 28.32
N PRO A 484 -15.68 7.12 29.01
CA PRO A 484 -14.25 7.45 29.04
C PRO A 484 -13.64 7.32 27.64
N VAL A 485 -12.92 8.37 27.23
CA VAL A 485 -12.26 8.44 25.91
C VAL A 485 -11.00 7.56 25.90
N PRO A 486 -10.87 6.62 24.94
CA PRO A 486 -9.67 5.81 24.79
C PRO A 486 -8.39 6.63 24.54
N PRO A 487 -7.24 6.22 25.09
CA PRO A 487 -5.96 6.91 24.88
C PRO A 487 -5.60 7.16 23.41
N ALA A 488 -5.90 6.20 22.53
CA ALA A 488 -5.65 6.33 21.10
C ALA A 488 -6.34 7.57 20.49
N ILE A 489 -7.56 7.89 20.94
CA ILE A 489 -8.32 9.03 20.43
C ILE A 489 -7.72 10.35 20.91
N ASN A 490 -7.27 10.42 22.16
CA ASN A 490 -6.55 11.60 22.65
C ASN A 490 -5.27 11.84 21.83
N SER A 491 -4.55 10.77 21.49
CA SER A 491 -3.42 10.85 20.55
C SER A 491 -3.85 11.31 19.15
N CYS A 492 -4.96 10.80 18.59
CA CYS A 492 -5.50 11.26 17.31
C CYS A 492 -5.77 12.76 17.31
N ILE A 493 -6.46 13.25 18.34
CA ILE A 493 -6.84 14.67 18.47
C ILE A 493 -5.60 15.54 18.61
N ALA A 494 -4.63 15.13 19.43
CA ALA A 494 -3.35 15.83 19.56
C ALA A 494 -2.63 15.91 18.20
N GLN A 495 -2.58 14.81 17.43
CA GLN A 495 -1.97 14.79 16.10
C GLN A 495 -2.65 15.75 15.13
N ILE A 496 -4.00 15.77 15.08
CA ILE A 496 -4.74 16.73 14.25
C ILE A 496 -4.45 18.18 14.70
N GLY A 497 -4.34 18.42 16.00
CA GLY A 497 -3.93 19.70 16.57
C GLY A 497 -2.57 20.17 16.05
N THR A 498 -1.57 19.28 16.04
CA THR A 498 -0.25 19.60 15.48
C THR A 498 -0.30 19.87 13.97
N LEU A 499 -1.16 19.17 13.23
CA LEU A 499 -1.35 19.38 11.80
C LEU A 499 -1.98 20.76 11.52
N CYS A 500 -2.98 21.17 12.31
CA CYS A 500 -3.56 22.50 12.27
C CYS A 500 -2.53 23.61 12.51
N GLN A 501 -1.55 23.39 13.39
CA GLN A 501 -0.47 24.34 13.64
C GLN A 501 0.49 24.44 12.45
N LYS A 502 0.87 23.29 11.86
CA LYS A 502 1.77 23.24 10.69
C LYS A 502 1.20 23.90 9.44
N ILE A 503 -0.12 23.98 9.29
CA ILE A 503 -0.78 24.64 8.13
C ILE A 503 -0.90 26.16 8.34
N LYS A 504 -0.74 26.65 9.57
CA LYS A 504 -0.73 28.09 9.87
C LYS A 504 0.65 28.73 9.73
N ALA A 505 1.71 27.93 9.75
CA ALA A 505 3.09 28.32 9.47
C ALA A 505 3.37 28.13 7.98
#